data_AF-A0A542DDY3-F1
#
_entry.id   AF-A0A542DDY3-F1
#
_cell.length_a   1.000
_cell.length_b   1.000
_cell.length_c   1.000
_cell.angle_alpha   90.00
_cell.angle_beta   90.00
_cell.angle_gamma   90.00
#
_symmetry.space_group_name_H-M   'P 1'
#
loop_
_entity.id
_entity.type
_entity.pdbx_description
1 polymer ?
#
loop_
_entity_poly.entity_id
_entity_poly.type
_entity_poly.pdbx_seq_one_letter_code
_entity_poly.pdbx_strand_id
1 'polypeptide(L)'
;MARRARLGQKMKGIARIYDHVTPAMLSQIIQALEVRWLASLAALSVDEQAQLVSWFPHLRATCDQLRVQQAPKLIAISSPFDH
;
A
#
# COMPACT_ATOMS: atom_id res chain seq x y z
N MET A 1 0.88 3.64 -34.60
CA MET A 1 1.07 2.25 -34.11
C MET A 1 2.43 1.69 -34.56
N ALA A 2 3.56 2.06 -33.94
CA ALA A 2 4.88 1.53 -34.32
C ALA A 2 5.92 1.43 -33.17
N ARG A 3 5.59 1.88 -31.96
CA ARG A 3 6.53 1.92 -30.82
C ARG A 3 6.48 0.66 -29.93
N ARG A 4 5.39 -0.10 -29.97
CA ARG A 4 5.18 -1.33 -29.17
C ARG A 4 5.88 -2.56 -29.74
N ALA A 5 6.16 -2.58 -31.05
CA ALA A 5 6.75 -3.73 -31.74
C ALA A 5 8.26 -3.91 -31.51
N ARG A 6 8.98 -2.87 -31.07
CA ARG A 6 10.45 -2.91 -30.98
C ARG A 6 11.01 -3.51 -29.69
N LEU A 7 10.18 -3.68 -28.64
CA LEU A 7 10.64 -4.26 -27.38
C LEU A 7 10.64 -5.81 -27.40
N GLY A 8 9.67 -6.41 -28.11
CA GLY A 8 9.53 -7.88 -28.17
C GLY A 8 10.70 -8.60 -28.84
N GLN A 9 11.46 -7.90 -29.69
CA GLN A 9 12.57 -8.51 -30.44
C GLN A 9 13.86 -8.67 -29.62
N LYS A 10 14.05 -7.89 -28.54
CA LYS A 10 15.27 -7.90 -27.73
C LYS A 10 15.21 -8.80 -26.48
N MET A 11 14.03 -9.31 -26.11
CA MET A 11 13.82 -10.06 -24.86
C MET A 11 13.27 -11.47 -25.11
N LYS A 12 13.97 -12.27 -25.92
CA LYS A 12 13.66 -13.70 -26.11
C LYS A 12 13.89 -14.46 -24.80
N GLY A 13 12.86 -14.54 -23.96
CA GLY A 13 12.85 -15.34 -22.73
C GLY A 13 12.11 -14.68 -21.56
N ILE A 14 12.35 -13.38 -21.32
CA ILE A 14 11.77 -12.67 -20.16
C ILE A 14 10.30 -12.30 -20.41
N ALA A 15 9.93 -11.94 -21.65
CA ALA A 15 8.54 -11.62 -21.98
C ALA A 15 7.59 -12.80 -21.70
N ARG A 16 8.04 -14.03 -21.96
CA ARG A 16 7.29 -15.28 -21.74
C ARG A 16 6.94 -15.56 -20.28
N ILE A 17 7.70 -15.02 -19.33
CA ILE A 17 7.47 -15.24 -17.90
C ILE A 17 6.27 -14.42 -17.41
N TYR A 18 5.87 -13.35 -18.10
CA TYR A 18 4.72 -12.53 -17.70
C TYR A 18 3.49 -12.73 -18.58
N ASP A 19 3.59 -13.55 -19.63
CA ASP A 19 2.47 -13.85 -20.54
C ASP A 19 1.26 -14.50 -19.85
N HIS A 20 1.44 -15.07 -18.65
CA HIS A 20 0.37 -15.69 -17.87
C HIS A 20 -0.22 -14.77 -16.80
N VAL A 21 0.36 -13.59 -16.57
CA VAL A 21 -0.21 -12.62 -15.63
C VAL A 21 -1.30 -11.85 -16.36
N THR A 22 -2.54 -12.20 -16.06
CA THR A 22 -3.69 -11.46 -16.58
C THR A 22 -3.75 -10.06 -15.96
N PRO A 23 -4.36 -9.07 -16.64
CA PRO A 23 -4.60 -7.76 -16.03
C PRO A 23 -5.34 -7.84 -14.69
N ALA A 24 -6.24 -8.81 -14.53
CA ALA A 24 -6.95 -9.05 -13.28
C ALA A 24 -6.01 -9.49 -12.15
N MET A 25 -5.09 -10.40 -12.42
CA MET A 25 -4.07 -10.84 -11.44
C MET A 25 -3.15 -9.70 -11.04
N LEU A 26 -2.73 -8.87 -12.02
CA LEU A 26 -1.92 -7.69 -11.74
C LEU A 26 -2.67 -6.73 -10.79
N SER A 27 -3.93 -6.44 -11.06
CA SER A 27 -4.76 -5.58 -10.20
C SER A 27 -4.90 -6.15 -8.79
N GLN A 28 -5.12 -7.46 -8.66
CA GLN A 28 -5.20 -8.12 -7.35
C GLN A 28 -3.89 -8.02 -6.57
N ILE A 29 -2.75 -8.21 -7.23
CA ILE A 29 -1.44 -8.09 -6.61
C ILE A 29 -1.20 -6.64 -6.14
N ILE A 30 -1.49 -5.67 -7.00
CA ILE A 30 -1.33 -4.24 -6.64
C ILE A 30 -2.22 -3.90 -5.43
N GLN A 31 -3.49 -4.29 -5.46
CA GLN A 31 -4.40 -4.05 -4.34
C GLN A 31 -3.90 -4.70 -3.04
N ALA A 32 -3.45 -5.95 -3.08
CA ALA A 32 -2.93 -6.64 -1.91
C ALA A 32 -1.68 -5.95 -1.35
N LEU A 33 -0.79 -5.48 -2.23
CA LEU A 33 0.42 -4.76 -1.84
C LEU A 33 0.10 -3.37 -1.27
N GLU A 34 -0.85 -2.64 -1.86
CA GLU A 34 -1.31 -1.34 -1.36
C GLU A 34 -1.94 -1.47 0.02
N VAL A 35 -2.82 -2.45 0.23
CA VAL A 35 -3.42 -2.72 1.54
C VAL A 35 -2.33 -3.06 2.56
N ARG A 36 -1.40 -3.94 2.21
CA ARG A 36 -0.30 -4.32 3.11
C ARG A 36 0.58 -3.12 3.44
N TRP A 37 0.89 -2.29 2.45
CA TRP A 37 1.69 -1.09 2.62
C TRP A 37 1.03 -0.10 3.60
N LEU A 38 -0.26 0.20 3.42
CA LEU A 38 -1.00 1.07 4.31
C LEU A 38 -1.08 0.52 5.74
N ALA A 39 -1.29 -0.80 5.89
CA ALA A 39 -1.28 -1.46 7.19
C ALA A 39 0.09 -1.37 7.87
N SER A 40 1.19 -1.49 7.11
CA SER A 40 2.53 -1.32 7.65
C SER A 40 2.79 0.11 8.11
N LEU A 41 2.36 1.12 7.34
CA LEU A 41 2.48 2.53 7.76
C LEU A 41 1.64 2.83 9.01
N ALA A 42 0.44 2.28 9.06
CA ALA A 42 -0.47 2.38 10.19
C ALA A 42 0.10 1.74 11.47
N ALA A 43 0.90 0.68 11.36
CA ALA A 43 1.50 0.01 12.51
C ALA A 43 2.70 0.76 13.11
N LEU A 44 3.28 1.73 12.39
CA LEU A 44 4.38 2.55 12.90
C LEU A 44 3.89 3.54 13.96
N SER A 45 4.73 3.77 14.97
CA SER A 45 4.55 4.85 15.93
C SER A 45 4.62 6.23 15.26
N VAL A 46 4.15 7.27 15.96
CA VAL A 46 4.17 8.64 15.44
C VAL A 46 5.59 9.11 15.13
N ASP A 47 6.57 8.75 15.95
CA ASP A 47 7.97 9.13 15.77
C ASP A 47 8.61 8.41 14.58
N GLU A 48 8.32 7.12 14.40
CA GLU A 48 8.76 6.34 13.24
C GLU A 48 8.15 6.88 11.94
N GLN A 49 6.86 7.26 11.95
CA GLN A 49 6.22 7.91 10.82
C GLN A 49 6.86 9.28 10.52
N ALA A 50 7.17 10.08 11.55
CA ALA A 50 7.84 11.37 11.38
C ALA A 50 9.24 11.21 10.77
N GLN A 51 10.00 10.20 11.21
CA GLN A 51 11.30 9.86 10.64
C GLN A 51 11.16 9.41 9.18
N LEU A 52 10.20 8.55 8.87
CA LEU A 52 9.92 8.10 7.51
C LEU A 52 9.57 9.27 6.57
N VAL A 53 8.73 10.21 7.04
CA VAL A 53 8.35 11.42 6.30
C VAL A 53 9.54 12.36 6.09
N SER A 54 10.52 12.37 7.00
CA SER A 54 11.75 13.15 6.82
C SER A 54 12.56 12.67 5.60
N TRP A 55 12.60 11.36 5.36
CA TRP A 55 13.26 10.75 4.20
C TRP A 55 12.41 10.84 2.94
N PHE A 56 11.09 10.72 3.09
CA PHE A 56 10.13 10.68 2.00
C PHE A 56 9.00 11.70 2.20
N PRO A 57 9.23 12.99 1.87
CA PRO A 57 8.28 14.06 2.17
C PRO A 57 6.89 13.88 1.55
N HIS A 58 6.81 13.20 0.40
CA HIS A 58 5.56 12.92 -0.30
C HIS A 58 4.63 11.97 0.49
N LEU A 59 5.14 11.23 1.48
CA LEU A 59 4.34 10.34 2.33
C LEU A 59 3.59 11.09 3.43
N ARG A 60 3.88 12.38 3.65
CA ARG A 60 3.24 13.19 4.70
C ARG A 60 1.71 13.11 4.63
N ALA A 61 1.15 13.33 3.44
CA ALA A 61 -0.31 13.29 3.26
C ALA A 61 -0.90 11.91 3.61
N THR A 62 -0.22 10.83 3.25
CA THR A 62 -0.64 9.45 3.55
C THR A 62 -0.59 9.17 5.05
N CYS A 63 0.49 9.53 5.73
CA CYS A 63 0.62 9.36 7.19
C CYS A 63 -0.42 10.20 7.95
N ASP A 64 -0.66 11.44 7.54
CA ASP A 64 -1.68 12.29 8.16
C ASP A 64 -3.10 11.71 7.99
N GLN A 65 -3.43 11.19 6.81
CA GLN A 65 -4.71 10.51 6.57
C GLN A 65 -4.88 9.26 7.45
N LEU A 66 -3.84 8.42 7.54
CA LEU A 66 -3.87 7.23 8.38
C LEU A 66 -4.03 7.60 9.86
N ARG A 67 -3.36 8.65 10.33
CA ARG A 67 -3.49 9.14 11.71
C ARG A 67 -4.90 9.61 12.04
N VAL A 68 -5.56 10.30 11.10
CA VAL A 68 -6.97 10.71 11.27
C VAL A 68 -7.90 9.48 11.33
N GLN A 69 -7.62 8.44 10.54
CA GLN A 69 -8.41 7.20 10.55
C GLN A 69 -8.18 6.35 11.82
N GLN A 70 -7.02 6.49 12.46
CA GLN A 70 -6.67 5.81 13.71
C GLN A 70 -7.04 6.58 14.98
N ALA A 71 -7.32 7.88 14.88
CA ALA A 71 -7.85 8.66 15.99
C ALA A 71 -9.09 7.93 16.53
N PRO A 72 -9.16 7.73 17.86
CA PRO A 72 -9.89 6.62 18.42
C PRO A 72 -11.38 6.71 18.07
N LYS A 73 -11.87 5.71 17.34
CA LYS A 73 -13.14 5.09 17.71
C LYS A 73 -12.90 4.43 19.08
N LEU A 74 -12.79 5.28 20.12
CA LEU A 74 -12.83 4.89 21.52
C LEU A 74 -14.19 4.23 21.64
N ILE A 75 -14.20 2.91 21.45
CA ILE A 75 -15.34 2.09 21.79
C ILE A 75 -15.54 2.42 23.26
N ALA A 76 -16.61 3.13 23.56
CA ALA A 76 -17.14 3.25 24.90
C ALA A 76 -17.50 1.82 25.33
N ILE A 77 -16.51 1.11 25.85
CA ILE A 77 -16.74 -0.09 26.65
C ILE A 77 -17.17 0.46 28.00
N SER A 78 -18.40 0.96 28.06
CA SER A 78 -19.13 1.02 29.32
C SER A 78 -19.23 -0.42 29.79
N SER A 79 -18.43 -0.80 30.78
CA SER A 79 -18.61 -2.05 31.51
C SER A 79 -19.88 -1.89 32.34
N PRO A 80 -20.98 -2.62 32.06
CA PRO A 80 -22.01 -2.79 33.07
C PRO A 80 -21.52 -3.85 34.06
N PHE A 81 -22.12 -3.93 35.25
CA PHE A 81 -21.80 -4.84 36.35
C PHE A 81 -20.72 -4.36 37.33
N ASP A 82 -21.03 -3.24 38.01
CA ASP A 82 -20.93 -3.22 39.47
C ASP A 82 -22.34 -3.47 40.02
N HIS A 83 -22.58 -4.65 40.60
CA HIS A 83 -23.59 -4.93 41.63
C HIS A 83 -23.28 -6.25 42.33
#